data_AF-A0A850G625-F1
#
_entry.id   AF-A0A850G625-F1
#
_cell.length_a   1.000
_cell.length_b   1.000
_cell.length_c   1.000
_cell.angle_alpha   90.00
_cell.angle_beta   90.00
_cell.angle_gamma   90.00
#
_symmetry.space_group_name_H-M   'P 1'
#
loop_
_entity.id
_entity.type
_entity.pdbx_description
1 polymer ?
#
loop_
_entity_poly.entity_id
_entity_poly.type
_entity_poly.pdbx_seq_one_letter_code
_entity_poly.pdbx_strand_id
1 'polypeptide(L)' 'MLKFAVIFLVIALVAAVFGFGGIAASAAGIAQILFWVFLAVALVSLIANFANKASAT' A
#
# COMPACT_ATOMS: atom_id res chain seq x y z
N MET A 1 24.88 15.64 14.57
CA MET A 1 23.86 14.77 13.93
C MET A 1 22.94 15.53 12.97
N LEU A 2 22.41 16.71 13.36
CA LEU A 2 21.52 17.51 12.52
C LEU A 2 22.07 17.86 11.12
N LYS A 3 23.40 18.10 11.01
CA LYS A 3 24.06 18.33 9.72
C LYS A 3 23.93 17.16 8.74
N PHE A 4 24.10 15.92 9.23
CA PHE A 4 23.94 14.73 8.39
C PHE A 4 22.49 14.49 8.00
N ALA A 5 21.53 14.79 8.89
CA ALA A 5 20.10 14.71 8.58
C ALA A 5 19.70 15.68 7.45
N VAL A 6 20.21 16.91 7.47
CA VAL A 6 19.97 17.89 6.40
C VAL A 6 20.59 17.44 5.08
N ILE A 7 21.80 16.87 5.12
CA ILE A 7 22.45 16.33 3.91
C ILE A 7 21.63 15.17 3.32
N PHE A 8 21.17 14.23 4.16
CA PHE A 8 20.32 13.13 3.71
C PHE A 8 18.96 13.60 3.18
N LEU A 9 18.39 14.64 3.76
CA LEU A 9 17.14 15.25 3.29
C LEU A 9 17.29 15.80 1.88
N VAL A 10 18.37 16.53 1.60
CA VAL A 10 18.64 17.07 0.26
C VAL A 10 18.83 15.94 -0.76
N ILE A 11 19.58 14.89 -0.39
CA ILE A 11 19.79 13.72 -1.25
C ILE A 11 18.45 13.02 -1.55
N ALA A 12 17.58 12.86 -0.55
CA ALA A 12 16.27 12.23 -0.72
C ALA A 12 15.35 13.05 -1.66
N LEU A 13 15.36 14.38 -1.57
CA LEU A 13 14.59 15.24 -2.46
C LEU A 13 15.10 15.18 -3.91
N VAL A 14 16.42 15.19 -4.10
CA VAL A 14 17.02 15.00 -5.43
C VAL A 14 16.64 13.63 -5.98
N ALA A 15 16.80 12.56 -5.20
CA ALA A 15 16.37 11.22 -5.62
C ALA A 15 14.87 11.14 -5.96
N ALA A 16 14.03 11.84 -5.19
CA ALA A 16 12.59 11.93 -5.42
C ALA A 16 12.26 12.55 -6.79
N VAL A 17 12.92 13.66 -7.15
CA VAL A 17 12.69 14.37 -8.42
C VAL A 17 13.30 13.62 -9.61
N PHE A 18 14.49 13.06 -9.45
CA PHE A 18 15.25 12.50 -10.57
C PHE A 18 15.00 11.00 -10.85
N GLY A 19 14.49 10.22 -9.88
CA GLY A 19 14.46 8.76 -10.02
C GLY A 19 13.25 8.03 -9.45
N PHE A 20 12.42 8.68 -8.64
CA PHE A 20 11.36 7.96 -7.91
C PHE A 20 10.06 7.78 -8.70
N GLY A 21 9.85 8.53 -9.78
CA GLY A 21 8.63 8.43 -10.60
C GLY A 21 8.40 7.05 -11.23
N GLY A 22 9.45 6.41 -11.74
CA GLY A 22 9.36 5.09 -12.36
C GLY A 22 9.07 3.96 -11.36
N ILE A 23 9.67 4.05 -10.15
CA ILE A 23 9.44 3.07 -9.07
C ILE A 23 8.05 3.28 -8.46
N ALA A 24 7.60 4.53 -8.34
CA ALA A 24 6.24 4.83 -7.87
C ALA A 24 5.18 4.25 -8.81
N ALA A 25 5.38 4.33 -10.12
CA ALA A 25 4.46 3.77 -11.11
C ALA A 25 4.38 2.22 -11.04
N SER A 26 5.52 1.54 -10.92
CA SER A 26 5.53 0.07 -10.79
C SER A 26 4.98 -0.40 -9.44
N ALA A 27 5.32 0.30 -8.35
CA ALA A 27 4.76 0.04 -7.02
C ALA A 27 3.23 0.24 -7.00
N ALA A 28 2.72 1.28 -7.68
CA ALA A 28 1.29 1.52 -7.80
C ALA A 28 0.56 0.36 -8.51
N GLY A 29 1.16 -0.20 -9.57
CA GLY A 29 0.60 -1.39 -10.24
C GLY A 29 0.51 -2.61 -9.32
N ILE A 30 1.56 -2.88 -8.55
CA ILE A 30 1.58 -4.02 -7.59
C ILE A 30 0.56 -3.79 -6.47
N ALA A 31 0.47 -2.57 -5.94
CA ALA A 31 -0.50 -2.22 -4.91
C ALA A 31 -1.94 -2.41 -5.38
N GLN A 32 -2.24 -2.06 -6.64
CA GLN A 32 -3.57 -2.23 -7.22
C GLN A 32 -3.97 -3.72 -7.28
N ILE A 33 -3.05 -4.60 -7.68
CA ILE A 33 -3.29 -6.05 -7.71
C ILE A 33 -3.59 -6.58 -6.30
N LEU A 34 -2.76 -6.21 -5.31
CA LEU A 34 -2.97 -6.62 -3.92
C LEU A 34 -4.28 -6.10 -3.33
N PHE A 35 -4.66 -4.86 -3.67
CA PHE A 35 -5.94 -4.28 -3.23
C PHE A 35 -7.14 -5.10 -3.73
N TRP A 36 -7.14 -5.51 -4.99
CA TRP A 36 -8.23 -6.34 -5.53
C TRP A 36 -8.29 -7.73 -4.92
N VAL A 37 -7.13 -8.37 -4.70
CA VAL A 37 -7.07 -9.67 -4.01
C VAL A 37 -7.59 -9.53 -2.57
N PHE A 38 -7.13 -8.52 -1.85
CA PHE A 38 -7.59 -8.24 -0.50
C PHE A 38 -9.09 -7.96 -0.46
N LEU A 39 -9.60 -7.17 -1.41
CA LEU A 39 -11.03 -6.86 -1.50
C LEU A 39 -11.86 -8.11 -1.78
N ALA A 40 -11.43 -8.99 -2.67
CA ALA A 40 -12.13 -10.25 -2.93
C ALA A 40 -12.20 -11.13 -1.68
N VAL A 41 -11.08 -11.31 -0.98
CA VAL A 41 -11.03 -12.07 0.27
C VAL A 41 -11.87 -11.40 1.35
N ALA A 42 -11.78 -10.09 1.49
CA ALA A 42 -12.56 -9.31 2.47
C ALA A 42 -14.06 -9.45 2.22
N LEU A 43 -14.52 -9.40 0.97
CA LEU A 43 -15.92 -9.62 0.62
C LEU A 43 -16.37 -11.04 0.94
N VAL A 44 -15.57 -12.06 0.61
CA VAL A 44 -15.87 -13.45 0.95
C VAL A 44 -15.94 -13.64 2.47
N SER A 45 -14.97 -13.12 3.21
CA SER A 45 -14.94 -13.18 4.67
C SER A 45 -16.11 -12.41 5.30
N LEU A 46 -16.49 -11.26 4.74
CA LEU A 46 -17.62 -10.47 5.20
C LEU A 46 -18.94 -11.24 5.01
N ILE A 47 -19.17 -11.79 3.82
CA ILE A 47 -20.37 -12.58 3.49
C ILE A 47 -20.41 -13.84 4.35
N ALA A 48 -19.30 -14.56 4.47
CA ALA A 48 -19.22 -15.75 5.32
C ALA A 48 -19.51 -15.42 6.78
N ASN A 49 -18.92 -14.35 7.34
CA ASN A 49 -19.20 -13.93 8.72
C ASN A 49 -20.65 -13.48 8.90
N PHE A 50 -21.23 -12.78 7.92
CA PHE A 50 -22.63 -12.36 7.98
C PHE A 50 -23.59 -13.56 7.91
N ALA A 51 -23.32 -14.53 7.03
CA ALA A 51 -24.08 -15.77 6.92
C ALA A 51 -23.98 -16.66 8.18
N ASN A 52 -22.78 -16.74 8.78
CA ASN A 52 -22.55 -17.50 10.02
C ASN A 52 -23.22 -16.83 11.24
N LYS A 53 -23.39 -15.50 11.25
CA LYS A 53 -24.15 -14.80 12.30
C LYS A 53 -25.66 -15.03 12.17
N ALA A 54 -26.19 -15.19 10.96
CA ALA A 54 -27.61 -15.44 10.72
C ALA A 54 -28.08 -16.86 11.13
N SER A 55 -27.15 -17.80 11.27
CA SER A 55 -27.43 -19.21 11.60
C SER A 55 -27.24 -19.56 13.08
N ALA A 56 -26.92 -18.57 13.93
CA ALA A 56 -26.69 -18.73 15.37
C ALA A 56 -27.75 -18.02 16.24
N THR A 57 -28.90 -17.62 15.68
CA THR A 57 -30.11 -17.18 16.41
C THR A 57 -31.24 -18.14 16.10
#